data_AF-A0A5K0W769-F1
#
_entry.id   AF-A0A5K0W769-F1
#
_cell.length_a   1.000
_cell.length_b   1.000
_cell.length_c   1.000
_cell.angle_alpha   90.00
_cell.angle_beta   90.00
_cell.angle_gamma   90.00
#
_symmetry.space_group_name_H-M   'P 1'
#
loop_
_entity.id
_entity.type
_entity.pdbx_description
1 polymer ?
#
loop_
_entity_poly.entity_id
_entity_poly.type
_entity_poly.pdbx_seq_one_letter_code
_entity_poly.pdbx_strand_id
1 'polypeptide(L)' 'GFGEKCMPRGQRTFIARLQNGEIKLLAMFVKLQGDQGWPNIEIYKD' A
#
# COMPACT_ATOMS: atom_id res chain seq x y z
N GLY A 1 15.31 -1.64 3.17
CA GLY A 1 14.30 -2.50 2.52
C GLY A 1 12.92 -1.89 2.73
N PHE A 2 11.86 -2.44 2.14
CA PHE A 2 10.49 -1.97 2.36
C PHE A 2 9.78 -2.82 3.44
N GLY A 3 8.61 -2.39 3.92
CA GLY A 3 7.82 -3.13 4.91
C GLY A 3 8.54 -3.36 6.25
N GLU A 4 8.57 -4.62 6.72
CA GLU A 4 9.22 -5.04 7.96
C GLU A 4 10.71 -4.75 8.03
N LYS A 5 11.37 -4.61 6.87
CA LYS A 5 12.80 -4.31 6.78
C LYS A 5 13.09 -2.84 6.44
N CYS A 6 12.10 -1.96 6.49
CA CYS A 6 12.33 -0.50 6.41
C CYS A 6 13.12 -0.04 7.64
N MET A 7 14.12 0.81 7.47
CA MET A 7 15.06 1.37 8.47
C MET A 7 15.63 2.68 7.90
N PRO A 8 15.99 3.71 8.72
CA PRO A 8 15.89 3.81 10.19
C PRO A 8 14.46 4.08 10.69
N ARG A 9 14.24 4.12 12.02
CA ARG A 9 12.86 4.15 12.61
C ARG A 9 12.09 5.41 12.23
N GLY A 10 12.79 6.53 12.00
CA GLY A 10 12.17 7.80 11.60
C GLY A 10 11.65 7.87 10.17
N GLN A 11 11.95 6.91 9.31
CA GLN A 11 11.41 6.83 7.93
C GLN A 11 10.28 5.79 7.81
N ARG A 12 9.72 5.34 8.94
CA ARG A 12 8.70 4.28 8.99
C ARG A 12 7.38 4.82 9.52
N THR A 13 6.29 4.16 9.15
CA THR A 13 5.01 4.36 9.81
C THR A 13 5.13 4.00 11.30
N PHE A 14 4.42 4.75 12.15
CA PHE A 14 4.42 4.49 13.59
C PHE A 14 3.51 3.32 13.98
N ILE A 15 2.60 2.92 13.09
CA ILE A 15 1.64 1.82 13.29
C ILE A 15 2.20 0.45 12.86
N ALA A 16 1.41 -0.61 13.06
CA ALA A 16 1.72 -1.96 12.63
C ALA A 16 2.13 -2.01 11.15
N ARG A 17 3.06 -2.92 10.84
CA ARG A 17 3.62 -3.01 9.50
C ARG A 17 2.78 -3.92 8.64
N LEU A 18 2.64 -3.50 7.39
CA LEU A 18 2.14 -4.37 6.34
C LEU A 18 3.17 -5.45 6.03
N GLN A 19 2.68 -6.66 5.86
CA GLN A 19 3.45 -7.79 5.38
C GLN A 19 3.82 -7.58 3.91
N ASN A 20 4.87 -8.25 3.44
CA ASN A 20 5.31 -8.13 2.05
C ASN A 20 4.21 -8.50 1.04
N GLY A 21 3.32 -9.43 1.37
CA GLY A 21 2.17 -9.79 0.54
C GLY A 21 1.17 -8.65 0.37
N GLU A 22 0.84 -7.96 1.47
CA GLU A 22 -0.05 -6.79 1.46
C GLU A 22 0.57 -5.62 0.68
N ILE A 23 1.88 -5.39 0.85
CA ILE A 23 2.61 -4.37 0.09
C ILE A 23 2.60 -4.68 -1.41
N LYS A 24 2.75 -5.97 -1.80
CA LYS A 24 2.68 -6.38 -3.21
C LYS A 24 1.30 -6.13 -3.79
N LEU A 25 0.23 -6.47 -3.06
CA LEU A 25 -1.14 -6.20 -3.48
C LEU A 25 -1.40 -4.70 -3.65
N LEU A 26 -0.96 -3.88 -2.70
CA LEU A 26 -1.06 -2.41 -2.79
C LEU A 26 -0.29 -1.85 -4.00
N ALA A 27 0.92 -2.34 -4.27
CA ALA A 27 1.70 -1.90 -5.42
C ALA A 27 1.00 -2.22 -6.75
N MET A 28 0.45 -3.45 -6.87
CA MET A 28 -0.34 -3.84 -8.04
C MET A 28 -1.59 -2.98 -8.19
N PHE A 29 -2.28 -2.71 -7.09
CA PHE A 29 -3.46 -1.85 -7.08
C PHE A 29 -3.13 -0.42 -7.53
N VAL A 30 -2.10 0.21 -6.97
CA VAL A 30 -1.68 1.57 -7.34
C VAL A 30 -1.33 1.66 -8.83
N LYS A 31 -0.64 0.64 -9.38
CA LYS A 31 -0.35 0.60 -10.82
C LYS A 31 -1.63 0.54 -11.64
N LEU A 32 -2.56 -0.36 -11.29
CA LEU A 32 -3.85 -0.49 -11.97
C LEU A 32 -4.66 0.80 -11.92
N GLN A 33 -4.74 1.45 -10.75
CA GLN A 33 -5.45 2.72 -10.60
C GLN A 33 -4.81 3.82 -11.44
N GLY A 34 -3.47 3.91 -11.46
CA GLY A 34 -2.75 4.85 -12.30
C GLY A 34 -3.02 4.64 -13.80
N ASP A 35 -3.06 3.39 -14.26
CA ASP A 35 -3.38 3.04 -15.64
C ASP A 35 -4.83 3.37 -16.02
N GLN A 36 -5.74 3.38 -15.04
CA GLN A 36 -7.14 3.75 -15.21
C GLN A 36 -7.40 5.26 -14.97
N GLY A 37 -6.38 6.05 -14.67
CA GLY A 37 -6.52 7.48 -14.42
C GLY A 37 -7.14 7.83 -13.07
N TRP A 38 -6.97 6.97 -12.06
CA TRP A 38 -7.49 7.14 -10.69
C TRP A 38 -9.01 7.35 -10.63
N PRO A 39 -9.82 6.37 -11.09
CA PRO A 39 -11.28 6.47 -10.98
C PRO A 39 -11.71 6.50 -9.52
N ASN A 40 -12.86 7.14 -9.23
CA ASN A 40 -13.45 7.07 -7.90
C ASN A 40 -13.82 5.62 -7.58
N ILE A 41 -13.35 5.13 -6.44
CA ILE A 41 -13.66 3.79 -5.95
C ILE A 41 -15.00 3.87 -5.22
N GLU A 42 -16.03 3.24 -5.77
CA GLU A 42 -17.28 3.04 -5.06
C GLU A 42 -17.06 1.99 -3.96
N ILE A 43 -16.89 2.45 -2.72
CA ILE A 43 -16.81 1.56 -1.56
C ILE A 43 -18.24 1.23 -1.15
N TYR A 44 -18.77 0.12 -1.67
CA TYR A 44 -19.99 -0.48 -1.15
C TYR A 44 -19.72 -0.91 0.30
N LYS A 45 -20.42 -0.27 1.25
CA LYS A 45 -20.42 -0.71 2.64
C LYS A 45 -21.52 -1.77 2.78
N ASP A 46 -21.11 -3.01 2.99
CA ASP A 46 -21.99 -4.05 3.56
C ASP A 46 -22.16 -3.82 5.08
#